data_AF-A0A7J4VBU9-F1
#
_entry.id   AF-A0A7J4VBU9-F1
#
_cell.length_a   1.000
_cell.length_b   1.000
_cell.length_c   1.000
_cell.angle_alpha   90.00
_cell.angle_beta   90.00
_cell.angle_gamma   90.00
#
_symmetry.space_group_name_H-M   'P 1'
#
loop_
_entity.id
_entity.type
_entity.pdbx_description
1 polymer ?
#
loop_
_entity_poly.entity_id
_entity_poly.type
_entity_poly.pdbx_seq_one_letter_code
_entity_poly.pdbx_strand_id
1 'polypeptide(L)'
;MNVLADKSLKFGVRIYKLCKYLDEKKEFIISKQILRCGTSIGANIHEAIHAESELDYIHKYAIAINSDAEELMRLLVTSLKTMKSKINIKRKKE
;
A
#
# COMPACT_ATOMS: atom_id res chain seq x y z
N MET A 1 17.32 -12.27 12.36
CA MET A 1 15.97 -11.70 12.19
C MET A 1 16.06 -10.57 11.16
N ASN A 2 15.37 -10.69 10.01
CA ASN A 2 15.42 -9.66 8.98
C ASN A 2 14.48 -8.51 9.37
N VAL A 3 15.05 -7.37 9.78
CA VAL A 3 14.31 -6.20 10.27
C VAL A 3 13.33 -5.67 9.22
N LEU A 4 13.69 -5.76 7.93
CA LEU A 4 12.80 -5.28 6.88
C LEU A 4 11.60 -6.20 6.68
N ALA A 5 11.78 -7.51 6.70
CA ALA A 5 10.67 -8.47 6.63
C ALA A 5 9.66 -8.27 7.76
N ASP A 6 10.16 -8.02 8.97
CA ASP A 6 9.31 -7.74 10.14
C ASP A 6 8.52 -6.43 9.98
N LYS A 7 9.16 -5.40 9.42
CA LYS A 7 8.53 -4.11 9.12
C LYS A 7 7.51 -4.22 7.98
N SER A 8 7.80 -4.99 6.93
CA SER A 8 6.90 -5.18 5.80
C SER A 8 5.64 -5.96 6.19
N LEU A 9 5.77 -6.95 7.09
CA LEU A 9 4.63 -7.66 7.66
C LEU A 9 3.73 -6.72 8.46
N LYS A 10 4.30 -5.92 9.37
CA LYS A 10 3.56 -4.91 10.15
C LYS A 10 2.90 -3.86 9.25
N PHE A 11 3.56 -3.51 8.14
CA PHE A 11 3.02 -2.62 7.13
C PHE A 11 1.80 -3.24 6.42
N GLY A 12 1.87 -4.50 6.00
CA GLY A 12 0.74 -5.22 5.40
C GLY A 12 -0.49 -5.24 6.32
N VAL A 13 -0.30 -5.46 7.63
CA VAL A 13 -1.40 -5.39 8.61
C VAL A 13 -2.02 -3.98 8.66
N ARG A 14 -1.22 -2.92 8.56
CA ARG A 14 -1.74 -1.54 8.52
C ARG A 14 -2.50 -1.25 7.23
N ILE A 15 -2.02 -1.75 6.10
CA ILE A 15 -2.72 -1.64 4.80
C ILE A 15 -4.08 -2.31 4.88
N TYR A 16 -4.15 -3.53 5.42
CA TYR A 16 -5.42 -4.24 5.61
C TYR A 16 -6.42 -3.42 6.45
N LYS A 17 -5.96 -2.85 7.58
CA LYS A 17 -6.80 -1.98 8.43
C LYS A 17 -7.27 -0.72 7.70
N LEU A 18 -6.43 -0.11 6.88
CA LEU A 18 -6.80 1.02 6.04
C LEU A 18 -7.86 0.62 5.00
N CYS A 19 -7.69 -0.51 4.32
CA CYS A 19 -8.65 -1.00 3.33
C CYS A 19 -10.01 -1.30 3.96
N LYS A 20 -10.04 -1.91 5.15
CA LYS A 20 -11.26 -2.08 5.97
C LYS A 20 -11.98 -0.74 6.20
N TYR A 21 -11.25 0.29 6.60
CA TYR A 21 -11.81 1.63 6.80
C TYR A 21 -12.33 2.24 5.48
N LEU A 22 -11.60 2.09 4.37
CA LEU A 22 -12.03 2.58 3.06
C LEU A 22 -13.28 1.87 2.54
N ASP A 23 -13.41 0.57 2.82
CA ASP A 23 -14.61 -0.21 2.47
C ASP A 23 -15.84 0.28 3.25
N GLU A 24 -15.71 0.64 4.53
CA GLU A 24 -16.78 1.29 5.31
C GLU A 24 -17.22 2.63 4.70
N LYS A 25 -16.30 3.34 4.02
CA LYS A 25 -16.58 4.57 3.27
C LYS A 25 -17.05 4.32 1.82
N LYS A 26 -17.23 3.06 1.43
CA LYS A 26 -17.63 2.62 0.08
C LYS A 26 -16.60 2.98 -1.01
N GLU A 27 -15.32 3.07 -0.66
CA GLU A 27 -14.21 3.37 -1.59
C GLU A 27 -13.57 2.09 -2.16
N PHE A 28 -14.40 1.18 -2.68
CA PHE A 28 -13.99 -0.21 -3.00
C PHE A 28 -12.93 -0.34 -4.10
N ILE A 29 -12.94 0.58 -5.08
CA ILE A 29 -11.97 0.54 -6.18
C ILE A 29 -10.59 0.87 -5.64
N ILE A 30 -10.50 1.95 -4.84
CA ILE A 30 -9.22 2.41 -4.32
C ILE A 30 -8.73 1.49 -3.19
N SER A 31 -9.62 0.98 -2.33
CA SER A 31 -9.25 0.04 -1.27
C SER A 31 -8.60 -1.24 -1.84
N LYS A 32 -9.16 -1.80 -2.92
CA LYS A 32 -8.58 -2.97 -3.61
C LYS A 32 -7.22 -2.67 -4.22
N GLN A 33 -7.06 -1.51 -4.86
CA GLN A 33 -5.78 -1.12 -5.44
C GLN A 33 -4.71 -0.95 -4.36
N ILE A 34 -5.03 -0.21 -3.28
CA ILE A 34 -4.15 -0.02 -2.12
C ILE A 34 -3.77 -1.36 -1.47
N LEU A 35 -4.73 -2.29 -1.35
CA LEU A 35 -4.45 -3.60 -0.79
C LEU A 35 -3.41 -4.33 -1.64
N ARG A 36 -3.60 -4.38 -2.96
CA ARG A 36 -2.72 -5.06 -3.90
C ARG A 36 -1.29 -4.52 -3.85
N CYS A 37 -1.09 -3.22 -4.05
CA CYS A 37 0.24 -2.62 -4.05
C CYS A 37 0.88 -2.65 -2.64
N GLY A 38 0.10 -2.43 -1.57
CA GLY A 38 0.61 -2.49 -0.20
C GLY A 38 1.05 -3.89 0.23
N THR A 39 0.40 -4.96 -0.23
CA THR A 39 0.84 -6.34 0.03
C THR A 39 1.99 -6.77 -0.89
N SER A 40 2.06 -6.24 -2.11
CA SER A 40 3.12 -6.53 -3.09
C SER A 40 4.50 -6.12 -2.57
N ILE A 41 4.62 -4.99 -1.86
CA ILE A 41 5.87 -4.57 -1.20
C ILE A 41 6.41 -5.67 -0.29
N GLY A 42 5.54 -6.26 0.54
CA GLY A 42 5.94 -7.33 1.47
C GLY A 42 6.30 -8.63 0.75
N ALA A 43 5.54 -9.00 -0.29
CA ALA A 43 5.80 -10.17 -1.11
C ALA A 43 7.16 -10.06 -1.82
N ASN A 44 7.44 -8.95 -2.51
CA ASN A 44 8.69 -8.72 -3.21
C ASN A 44 9.90 -8.70 -2.27
N ILE A 45 9.77 -8.13 -1.05
CA ILE A 45 10.82 -8.20 -0.02
C ILE A 45 11.06 -9.65 0.41
N HIS A 46 9.99 -10.45 0.58
CA HIS A 46 10.10 -11.84 0.97
C HIS A 46 10.74 -12.70 -0.13
N GLU A 47 10.38 -12.46 -1.39
CA GLU A 47 10.99 -13.11 -2.54
C GLU A 47 12.45 -12.72 -2.71
N ALA A 48 12.81 -11.45 -2.48
CA ALA A 48 14.21 -11.01 -2.53
C ALA A 48 15.07 -11.75 -1.51
N ILE A 49 14.56 -11.99 -0.28
CA ILE A 49 15.28 -12.75 0.76
C ILE A 49 15.61 -14.18 0.31
N HIS A 50 14.80 -14.76 -0.56
CA HIS A 50 14.99 -16.12 -1.11
C HIS A 50 15.53 -16.10 -2.55
N ALA A 51 16.11 -14.98 -2.99
CA ALA A 51 16.64 -14.84 -4.33
C ALA A 51 17.78 -15.83 -4.60
N GLU A 52 17.81 -16.35 -5.83
CA GLU A 52 18.82 -17.34 -6.26
C GLU A 52 20.18 -16.71 -6.57
N SER A 53 20.23 -15.37 -6.71
CA SER A 53 21.45 -14.61 -6.98
C SER A 53 21.36 -13.18 -6.41
N GLU A 54 22.51 -12.50 -6.31
CA GLU A 54 22.58 -11.11 -5.85
C GLU A 54 21.89 -10.14 -6.82
N LEU A 55 21.96 -10.39 -8.13
CA LEU A 55 21.25 -9.60 -9.14
C LEU A 55 19.73 -9.75 -8.98
N ASP A 56 19.26 -10.96 -8.73
CA ASP A 56 17.85 -11.25 -8.50
C ASP A 56 17.34 -10.62 -7.19
N TYR A 57 18.18 -10.63 -6.13
CA TYR A 57 17.92 -9.90 -4.90
C TYR A 57 17.70 -8.41 -5.16
N ILE A 58 18.64 -7.74 -5.86
CA ILE A 58 18.58 -6.30 -6.17
C ILE A 58 17.34 -5.98 -7.00
N HIS A 59 17.04 -6.80 -8.01
CA HIS A 59 15.91 -6.59 -8.89
C HIS A 59 14.57 -6.65 -8.13
N LYS A 60 14.34 -7.71 -7.35
CA LYS A 60 13.11 -7.86 -6.55
C LYS A 60 12.94 -6.74 -5.52
N TYR A 61 14.04 -6.29 -4.92
CA TYR A 61 14.03 -5.15 -3.99
C TYR A 61 13.70 -3.82 -4.68
N ALA A 62 14.23 -3.61 -5.89
CA ALA A 62 13.97 -2.41 -6.68
C ALA A 62 12.48 -2.31 -7.09
N ILE A 63 11.83 -3.43 -7.40
CA ILE A 63 10.39 -3.48 -7.67
C ILE A 63 9.60 -3.06 -6.42
N ALA A 64 9.94 -3.62 -5.25
CA ALA A 64 9.28 -3.31 -3.99
C ALA A 64 9.34 -1.82 -3.62
N ILE A 65 10.46 -1.14 -3.90
CA ILE A 65 10.69 0.26 -3.54
C ILE A 65 10.13 1.22 -4.60
N ASN A 66 10.37 0.98 -5.88
CA ASN A 66 10.04 1.96 -6.91
C ASN A 66 8.58 1.86 -7.32
N SER A 67 8.18 0.72 -7.88
CA SER A 67 6.87 0.62 -8.54
C SER A 67 5.74 0.55 -7.51
N ASP A 68 5.85 -0.36 -6.54
CA ASP A 68 4.77 -0.60 -5.57
C ASP A 68 4.59 0.57 -4.60
N ALA A 69 5.68 1.18 -4.12
CA ALA A 69 5.60 2.28 -3.15
C ALA A 69 5.11 3.59 -3.80
N GLU A 70 5.53 3.88 -5.04
CA GLU A 70 5.06 5.06 -5.78
C GLU A 70 3.56 4.96 -6.08
N GLU A 71 3.10 3.81 -6.58
CA GLU A 71 1.68 3.59 -6.88
C GLU A 71 0.83 3.69 -5.61
N LEU A 72 1.29 3.09 -4.50
CA LEU A 72 0.62 3.20 -3.21
C LEU A 72 0.53 4.65 -2.72
N MET A 73 1.61 5.43 -2.82
CA MET A 73 1.61 6.85 -2.44
C MET A 73 0.60 7.66 -3.27
N ARG A 74 0.59 7.46 -4.59
CA ARG A 74 -0.33 8.14 -5.51
C ARG A 74 -1.80 7.82 -5.19
N LEU A 75 -2.10 6.55 -4.90
CA LEU A 75 -3.44 6.11 -4.52
C LEU A 75 -3.87 6.71 -3.18
N LEU A 76 -3.00 6.70 -2.17
CA LEU A 76 -3.28 7.30 -0.86
C LEU A 76 -3.58 8.80 -0.95
N VAL A 77 -2.77 9.55 -1.71
CA VAL A 77 -2.99 10.99 -1.92
C VAL A 77 -4.33 11.24 -2.62
N THR A 78 -4.69 10.39 -3.58
CA THR A 78 -5.97 10.48 -4.29
C THR A 78 -7.14 10.20 -3.34
N SER A 79 -7.06 9.15 -2.52
CA SER A 79 -8.07 8.85 -1.49
C SER A 79 -8.24 10.02 -0.51
N LEU A 80 -7.15 10.64 -0.06
CA LEU A 80 -7.21 11.79 0.85
C LEU A 80 -7.90 13.00 0.22
N LYS A 81 -7.64 13.27 -1.07
CA LYS A 81 -8.33 14.35 -1.82
C LYS A 81 -9.83 14.07 -1.93
N THR A 82 -10.22 12.84 -2.28
CA THR A 82 -11.62 12.42 -2.39
C THR A 82 -12.35 12.48 -1.04
N MET A 83 -11.70 12.10 0.06
CA MET A 83 -12.29 12.18 1.39
C MET A 83 -12.49 13.63 1.85
N LYS A 84 -11.51 14.53 1.60
CA LYS A 84 -11.64 15.95 1.94
C LYS A 84 -12.77 16.65 1.16
N SER A 85 -12.95 16.32 -0.12
CA SER A 85 -14.04 16.90 -0.92
C SER A 85 -15.42 16.48 -0.40
N LYS A 86 -15.62 15.21 -0.04
CA LYS A 86 -16.87 14.71 0.58
C LYS A 86 -17.20 15.42 1.89
N ILE A 87 -16.20 15.71 2.73
CA ILE A 87 -16.39 16.43 4.00
C ILE A 87 -16.80 17.90 3.75
N ASN A 88 -16.15 18.59 2.82
CA ASN A 88 -16.49 19.98 2.49
C ASN A 88 -17.90 20.13 1.89
N ILE A 89 -18.36 19.16 1.10
CA ILE A 89 -19.73 19.16 0.55
C ILE A 89 -20.76 18.97 1.68
N LYS A 90 -20.46 18.14 2.68
CA LYS A 90 -21.37 17.91 3.82
C LYS A 90 -21.51 19.15 4.70
N ARG A 91 -20.41 19.87 4.98
CA ARG A 91 -20.41 21.12 5.76
C ARG A 91 -21.07 22.32 5.08
N LYS A 92 -21.27 22.30 3.76
CA LYS A 92 -22.00 23.35 3.02
C LYS A 92 -23.51 23.12 2.95
N LYS A 93 -23.99 21.96 3.41
CA LYS A 93 -25.41 21.59 3.43
C LYS A 93 -26.05 21.67 4.82
N GLU A 94 -25.28 22.01 5.83
CA GLU A 94 -25.69 22.36 7.20
C GLU A 94 -25.59 23.88 7.36
#